data_AF-A0A4Q2XYD8-F1
#
_entry.id   AF-A0A4Q2XYD8-F1
#
_cell.length_a   1.000
_cell.length_b   1.000
_cell.length_c   1.000
_cell.angle_alpha   90.00
_cell.angle_beta   90.00
_cell.angle_gamma   90.00
#
_symmetry.space_group_name_H-M   'P 1'
#
loop_
_entity.id
_entity.type
_entity.pdbx_description
1 polymer ?
#
loop_
_entity_poly.entity_id
_entity_poly.type
_entity_poly.pdbx_seq_one_letter_code
_entity_poly.pdbx_strand_id
1 'polypeptide(L)'
;AILEHNDGDLAAEFGIARIHVPIATNSEVEFLLNGTQVSMVAGEAWYLRLADRHSAVNRGSEDRVHLVIDAEVNGWLGAQLESGAASA
;
A
#
# COMPACT_ATOMS: atom_id res chain seq x y z
N ALA A 1 -8.78 7.76 11.21
CA ALA A 1 -7.66 8.28 10.41
C ALA A 1 -6.36 7.68 10.94
N ILE A 2 -5.41 7.38 10.05
CA ILE A 2 -4.04 7.03 10.36
C ILE A 2 -3.21 8.28 10.03
N LEU A 3 -2.63 8.89 11.06
CA LEU A 3 -1.82 10.11 10.92
C LEU A 3 -0.54 9.83 10.16
N GLU A 4 0.12 10.89 9.69
CA GLU A 4 1.35 10.74 8.91
C GLU A 4 2.47 10.11 9.74
N HIS A 5 3.04 9.03 9.21
CA HIS A 5 4.09 8.24 9.85
C HIS A 5 4.96 7.56 8.78
N ASN A 6 5.97 6.82 9.21
CA ASN A 6 6.74 5.91 8.37
C ASN A 6 6.82 4.55 9.09
N ASP A 7 6.83 3.48 8.31
CA ASP A 7 7.02 2.12 8.79
C ASP A 7 8.45 1.69 8.42
N GLY A 8 9.42 1.99 9.29
CA GLY A 8 10.86 1.98 8.97
C GLY A 8 11.40 0.69 8.32
N ASP A 9 10.80 -0.47 8.64
CA ASP A 9 11.27 -1.78 8.16
C ASP A 9 10.49 -2.28 6.93
N LEU A 10 9.52 -1.51 6.42
CA LEU A 10 8.62 -1.93 5.34
C LEU A 10 9.01 -1.31 3.99
N ALA A 11 10.14 -1.79 3.48
CA ALA A 11 10.59 -1.53 2.13
C ALA A 11 11.17 -2.80 1.52
N ALA A 12 10.84 -3.08 0.25
CA ALA A 12 11.24 -4.30 -0.42
C ALA A 12 12.77 -4.48 -0.46
N GLU A 13 13.54 -3.38 -0.55
CA GLU A 13 14.99 -3.40 -0.48
C GLU A 13 15.55 -3.80 0.89
N PHE A 14 14.74 -3.75 1.94
CA PHE A 14 15.06 -4.25 3.29
C PHE A 14 14.65 -5.73 3.47
N GLY A 15 14.09 -6.35 2.43
CA GLY A 15 13.72 -7.76 2.43
C GLY A 15 12.31 -8.05 2.93
N ILE A 16 11.51 -7.02 3.24
CA ILE A 16 10.10 -7.18 3.64
C ILE A 16 9.24 -6.23 2.81
N ALA A 17 8.17 -6.76 2.22
CA ALA A 17 7.17 -5.98 1.51
C ALA A 17 5.80 -6.13 2.19
N ARG A 18 5.13 -4.99 2.41
CA ARG A 18 3.72 -4.95 2.80
C ARG A 18 2.87 -4.80 1.55
N ILE A 19 2.05 -5.79 1.27
CA ILE A 19 1.11 -5.80 0.15
C ILE A 19 -0.27 -5.44 0.67
N HIS A 20 -0.88 -4.41 0.08
CA HIS A 20 -2.26 -4.03 0.31
C HIS A 20 -3.15 -4.60 -0.79
N VAL A 21 -4.20 -5.33 -0.41
CA VAL A 21 -5.28 -5.75 -1.29
C VAL A 21 -6.58 -5.12 -0.78
N PRO A 22 -7.06 -4.02 -1.39
CA PRO A 22 -8.32 -3.42 -0.98
C PRO A 22 -9.48 -4.38 -1.28
N ILE A 23 -10.27 -4.70 -0.26
CA ILE A 23 -11.48 -5.53 -0.36
C ILE A 23 -12.71 -4.62 -0.48
N ALA A 24 -12.75 -3.56 0.33
CA ALA A 24 -13.75 -2.51 0.27
C ALA A 24 -13.05 -1.14 0.39
N THR A 25 -13.38 -0.23 -0.52
CA THR A 25 -12.86 1.14 -0.57
C THR A 25 -13.92 2.06 -1.18
N ASN A 26 -13.73 3.37 -1.07
CA ASN A 26 -14.63 4.36 -1.64
C ASN A 26 -13.84 5.57 -2.17
N SER A 27 -14.49 6.46 -2.91
CA SER A 27 -13.86 7.63 -3.54
C SER A 27 -13.40 8.70 -2.54
N GLU A 28 -13.81 8.61 -1.28
CA GLU A 28 -13.45 9.54 -0.21
C GLU A 28 -12.30 8.99 0.68
N VAL A 29 -11.66 7.90 0.25
CA VAL A 29 -10.42 7.40 0.85
C VAL A 29 -9.22 8.18 0.30
N GLU A 30 -8.54 8.88 1.19
CA GLU A 30 -7.26 9.54 0.92
C GLU A 30 -6.12 8.70 1.50
N PHE A 31 -5.28 8.15 0.63
CA PHE A 31 -4.00 7.57 1.04
C PHE A 31 -2.89 8.42 0.43
N LEU A 32 -2.06 9.03 1.26
CA LEU A 32 -0.96 9.86 0.81
C LEU A 32 0.35 9.12 1.02
N LEU A 33 1.19 9.05 -0.01
CA LEU A 33 2.58 8.59 0.04
C LEU A 33 3.48 9.74 -0.42
N ASN A 34 4.39 10.21 0.45
CA ASN A 34 5.19 11.42 0.21
C ASN A 34 4.35 12.62 -0.25
N GLY A 35 3.16 12.79 0.35
CA GLY A 35 2.21 13.84 -0.01
C GLY A 35 1.47 13.65 -1.35
N THR A 36 1.73 12.56 -2.07
CA THR A 36 1.04 12.21 -3.32
C THR A 36 -0.10 11.24 -3.05
N GLN A 37 -1.28 11.53 -3.57
CA GLN A 37 -2.44 10.66 -3.44
C GLN A 37 -2.23 9.36 -4.23
N VAL A 38 -2.49 8.24 -3.55
CA VAL A 38 -2.50 6.88 -4.11
C VAL A 38 -3.92 6.34 -4.04
N SER A 39 -4.54 6.10 -5.20
CA SER A 39 -5.90 5.56 -5.29
C SER A 39 -5.87 4.06 -5.51
N MET A 40 -5.83 3.29 -4.42
CA MET A 40 -5.88 1.83 -4.48
C MET A 40 -7.31 1.34 -4.78
N VAL A 41 -7.51 0.59 -5.87
CA VAL A 41 -8.82 0.08 -6.29
C VAL A 41 -9.06 -1.32 -5.71
N ALA A 42 -10.34 -1.63 -5.42
CA ALA A 42 -10.72 -2.95 -4.93
C ALA A 42 -10.39 -4.07 -5.94
N GLY A 43 -9.80 -5.15 -5.43
CA GLY A 43 -9.39 -6.32 -6.24
C GLY A 43 -7.96 -6.26 -6.79
N GLU A 44 -7.26 -5.14 -6.64
CA GLU A 44 -5.85 -5.00 -7.01
C GLU A 44 -4.91 -5.34 -5.85
N ALA A 45 -3.64 -5.62 -6.17
CA ALA A 45 -2.57 -5.78 -5.20
C ALA A 45 -1.57 -4.62 -5.35
N TRP A 46 -1.34 -3.93 -4.24
CA TRP A 46 -0.53 -2.72 -4.20
C TRP A 46 0.68 -2.92 -3.29
N TYR A 47 1.87 -2.66 -3.82
CA TYR A 47 3.06 -2.42 -3.03
C TYR A 47 3.34 -0.92 -3.01
N LEU A 48 3.60 -0.40 -1.81
CA LEU A 48 4.04 0.97 -1.58
C LEU A 48 5.29 0.89 -0.71
N ARG A 49 6.24 1.80 -0.92
CA ARG A 49 7.42 1.91 -0.05
C ARG A 49 7.02 2.57 1.27
N LEU A 50 6.45 1.82 2.21
CA LEU A 50 5.87 2.37 3.46
C LEU A 50 6.92 2.82 4.48
N ALA A 51 8.21 2.52 4.24
CA ALA A 51 9.30 3.22 4.90
C ALA A 51 9.34 4.73 4.59
N ASP A 52 8.66 5.19 3.55
CA ASP A 52 8.41 6.60 3.28
C ASP A 52 7.23 7.15 4.09
N ARG A 53 7.15 8.48 4.18
CA ARG A 53 6.07 9.15 4.92
C ARG A 53 4.73 8.90 4.24
N HIS A 54 3.78 8.39 5.00
CA HIS A 54 2.45 8.11 4.49
C HIS A 54 1.36 8.31 5.54
N SER A 55 0.13 8.52 5.07
CA SER A 55 -1.06 8.69 5.91
C SER A 55 -2.28 8.13 5.21
N ALA A 56 -3.34 7.85 5.97
CA ALA A 56 -4.59 7.39 5.41
C ALA A 56 -5.81 7.92 6.15
N VAL A 57 -6.76 8.49 5.42
CA VAL A 57 -8.04 8.98 5.96
C VAL A 57 -9.17 8.41 5.10
N ASN A 58 -10.15 7.77 5.74
CA ASN A 58 -11.43 7.50 5.10
C ASN A 58 -12.38 8.62 5.52
N ARG A 59 -12.76 9.50 4.60
CA ARG A 59 -13.71 10.58 4.86
C ARG A 59 -15.16 10.18 4.57
N GLY A 60 -15.35 9.08 3.84
CA GLY A 60 -16.66 8.56 3.53
C GLY A 60 -17.32 7.87 4.72
N SER A 61 -18.60 7.55 4.54
CA SER A 61 -19.42 6.84 5.53
C SER A 61 -19.36 5.32 5.41
N GLU A 62 -18.79 4.80 4.31
CA GLU A 62 -18.63 3.37 4.06
C GLU A 62 -17.33 2.83 4.65
N ASP A 63 -17.34 1.56 5.04
CA ASP A 63 -16.15 0.89 5.57
C ASP A 63 -15.05 0.79 4.51
N ARG A 64 -13.80 0.99 4.97
CA ARG A 64 -12.60 0.74 4.17
C ARG A 64 -11.88 -0.47 4.77
N VAL A 65 -11.78 -1.55 4.00
CA VAL A 65 -11.20 -2.82 4.44
C VAL A 65 -10.13 -3.26 3.45
N HIS A 66 -8.91 -3.49 3.95
CA HIS A 66 -7.80 -4.04 3.17
C HIS A 66 -7.35 -5.36 3.81
N LEU A 67 -7.06 -6.36 2.98
CA LEU A 67 -6.15 -7.43 3.37
C LEU A 67 -4.72 -6.89 3.26
N VAL A 68 -3.98 -6.97 4.36
CA VAL A 68 -2.59 -6.49 4.44
C VAL A 68 -1.71 -7.69 4.74
N ILE A 69 -0.70 -7.91 3.90
CA ILE A 69 0.22 -9.05 3.99
C ILE A 69 1.63 -8.51 4.07
N ASP A 70 2.31 -8.75 5.20
CA ASP A 70 3.75 -8.57 5.31
C ASP A 70 4.43 -9.87 4.89
N ALA A 71 5.30 -9.80 3.88
CA ALA A 71 5.97 -10.95 3.32
C ALA A 71 7.46 -10.70 3.13
N GLU A 72 8.26 -11.74 3.34
CA GLU A 72 9.67 -11.74 2.96
C GLU A 72 9.80 -11.63 1.44
N VAL A 73 10.69 -10.75 0.98
CA VAL A 73 10.98 -10.56 -0.45
C VAL A 73 11.96 -11.64 -0.90
N ASN A 74 11.41 -12.75 -1.36
CA ASN A 74 12.16 -13.77 -2.08
C ASN A 74 12.14 -13.51 -3.60
N GLY A 75 12.84 -14.35 -4.37
CA GLY A 75 12.96 -14.18 -5.82
C GLY A 75 11.61 -14.19 -6.56
N TRP A 76 10.60 -14.90 -6.06
CA TRP A 76 9.27 -14.87 -6.65
C TRP A 76 8.57 -13.53 -6.42
N LEU A 77 8.55 -13.05 -5.17
CA LEU A 77 7.90 -11.78 -4.84
C LEU A 77 8.60 -10.60 -5.54
N GLY A 78 9.94 -10.59 -5.57
CA GLY A 78 10.71 -9.59 -6.31
C GLY A 78 10.30 -9.48 -7.77
N ALA A 79 10.15 -10.62 -8.46
CA ALA A 79 9.70 -10.64 -9.85
C ALA A 79 8.25 -10.12 -10.03
N GLN A 80 7.36 -10.35 -9.06
CA GLN A 80 6.01 -9.77 -9.09
C GLN A 80 6.03 -8.25 -8.92
N LEU A 81 6.86 -7.73 -8.01
CA LEU A 81 7.01 -6.29 -7.79
C LEU A 81 7.54 -5.58 -9.05
N GLU A 82 8.53 -6.16 -9.72
CA GLU A 82 9.05 -5.64 -11.00
C GLU A 82 7.97 -5.63 -12.10
N SER A 83 7.21 -6.71 -12.23
CA SER A 83 6.10 -6.79 -13.20
C SER A 83 5.00 -5.76 -12.92
N GLY A 84 4.68 -5.52 -11.65
CA GLY A 84 3.70 -4.52 -11.25
C GLY A 84 4.18 -3.09 -11.53
N ALA A 85 5.44 -2.79 -11.24
CA ALA A 85 6.04 -1.47 -11.52
C ALA A 85 6.05 -1.11 -13.02
N ALA A 86 6.17 -2.10 -13.90
CA ALA A 86 6.10 -1.89 -15.35
C ALA A 86 4.67 -1.64 -15.87
N SER A 87 3.65 -1.89 -15.05
CA SER A 87 2.23 -1.75 -15.40
C SER A 87 1.59 -0.48 -14.83
N ALA A 88 2.33 0.29 -14.03
CA ALA A 88 1.89 1.49 -13.31
C ALA A 88 2.17 2.79 -14.08
#